data_AF-A0A382IAM2-F1
#
_entry.id   AF-A0A382IAM2-F1
#
_cell.length_a   1.000
_cell.length_b   1.000
_cell.length_c   1.000
_cell.angle_alpha   90.00
_cell.angle_beta   90.00
_cell.angle_gamma   90.00
#
_symmetry.space_group_name_H-M   'P 1'
#
loop_
_entity.id
_entity.type
_entity.pdbx_description
1 polymer ?
#
loop_
_entity_poly.entity_id
_entity_poly.type
_entity_poly.pdbx_seq_one_letter_code
_entity_poly.pdbx_strand_id
1 'polypeptide(L)'
;MTNRLAFLQLDVAVAITVLALVFIPLSVSSSGDLDLARRQYFEAVALQLIDGEMDVLLAGERRKYTPGEHQIKPVGEAVQNLPEGEFVLTVHDQKLTLAWVPTKRAKWGRVERVVELK
;
A
#
# COMPACT_ATOMS: atom_id res chain seq x y z
N MET A 1 -42.61 -30.15 -29.85
CA MET A 1 -42.31 -29.55 -28.52
C MET A 1 -40.83 -29.18 -28.35
N THR A 2 -39.90 -29.86 -29.02
CA THR A 2 -38.44 -29.69 -28.94
C THR A 2 -37.92 -28.31 -29.39
N ASN A 3 -38.53 -27.70 -30.42
CA ASN A 3 -38.04 -26.43 -30.98
C ASN A 3 -38.24 -25.23 -30.04
N ARG A 4 -39.22 -25.27 -29.13
CA ARG A 4 -39.45 -24.17 -28.16
C ARG A 4 -38.40 -24.18 -27.04
N LEU A 5 -37.95 -25.36 -26.63
CA LEU A 5 -36.89 -25.53 -25.64
C LEU A 5 -35.55 -25.02 -26.19
N ALA A 6 -35.24 -25.32 -27.45
CA ALA A 6 -34.04 -24.81 -28.12
C ALA A 6 -34.04 -23.27 -28.23
N PHE A 7 -35.21 -22.67 -28.50
CA PHE A 7 -35.34 -21.21 -28.59
C PHE A 7 -35.16 -20.53 -27.22
N LEU A 8 -35.72 -21.12 -26.16
CA LEU A 8 -35.51 -20.63 -24.78
C LEU A 8 -34.05 -20.77 -24.32
N GLN A 9 -33.38 -21.86 -24.70
CA GLN A 9 -31.96 -22.05 -24.40
C GLN A 9 -31.08 -21.01 -25.12
N LEU A 10 -31.40 -20.69 -26.38
CA LEU A 10 -30.71 -19.65 -27.13
C LEU A 10 -30.90 -18.28 -26.46
N ASP A 11 -32.14 -17.94 -26.09
CA ASP A 11 -32.48 -16.65 -25.51
C ASP A 11 -31.81 -16.44 -24.14
N VAL A 12 -31.80 -17.48 -23.30
CA VAL A 12 -31.06 -17.48 -22.02
C VAL A 12 -29.55 -17.38 -22.25
N ALA A 13 -29.00 -18.09 -23.23
CA ALA A 13 -27.57 -18.02 -23.54
C ALA A 13 -27.17 -16.62 -24.02
N VAL A 14 -28.00 -15.98 -24.85
CA VAL A 14 -27.80 -14.60 -25.31
C VAL A 14 -27.87 -13.63 -24.15
N ALA A 15 -28.89 -13.76 -23.29
CA ALA A 15 -29.03 -12.91 -22.10
C ALA A 15 -27.83 -13.02 -21.16
N ILE A 16 -27.34 -14.23 -20.89
CA ILE A 16 -26.14 -14.46 -20.06
C ILE A 16 -24.90 -13.87 -20.73
N THR A 17 -24.77 -13.98 -22.05
CA THR A 17 -23.63 -13.42 -22.79
C THR A 17 -23.61 -11.90 -22.72
N VAL A 18 -24.76 -11.25 -22.92
CA VAL A 18 -24.90 -9.79 -22.78
C VAL A 18 -24.63 -9.37 -21.34
N LEU A 19 -25.14 -10.12 -20.36
CA LEU A 19 -24.87 -9.87 -18.95
C LEU A 19 -23.37 -9.96 -18.64
N ALA A 20 -22.69 -11.01 -19.12
CA ALA A 20 -21.26 -11.19 -18.93
C ALA A 20 -20.44 -10.06 -19.57
N LEU A 21 -20.81 -9.63 -20.78
CA LEU A 21 -20.15 -8.52 -21.49
C LEU A 21 -20.26 -7.19 -20.74
N VAL A 22 -21.32 -6.97 -19.98
CA VAL A 22 -21.48 -5.74 -19.17
C VAL A 22 -20.80 -5.88 -17.81
N PHE A 23 -21.00 -7.00 -17.12
CA PHE A 23 -20.55 -7.14 -15.73
C PHE A 23 -19.06 -7.46 -15.59
N ILE A 24 -18.46 -8.22 -16.52
CA ILE A 24 -17.03 -8.55 -16.43
C ILE A 24 -16.15 -7.29 -16.47
N PRO A 25 -16.32 -6.35 -17.42
CA PRO A 25 -15.52 -5.12 -17.46
C PRO A 25 -15.70 -4.25 -16.20
N LEU A 26 -16.93 -4.17 -15.67
CA LEU A 26 -17.22 -3.42 -14.45
C LEU A 26 -16.51 -4.02 -13.22
N SER A 27 -16.47 -5.35 -13.12
CA SER A 27 -15.75 -6.04 -12.05
C SER A 27 -14.23 -5.85 -12.15
N VAL A 28 -13.67 -5.90 -13.36
CA VAL A 28 -12.21 -5.75 -13.58
C VAL A 28 -11.74 -4.31 -13.35
N SER A 29 -12.50 -3.31 -13.82
CA SER A 29 -12.19 -1.89 -13.59
C SER A 29 -12.18 -1.54 -12.11
N SER A 30 -13.21 -1.95 -11.38
CA SER A 30 -13.33 -1.67 -9.94
C SER A 30 -12.21 -2.30 -9.11
N SER A 31 -11.81 -3.52 -9.46
CA SER A 31 -10.75 -4.23 -8.74
C SER A 31 -9.38 -3.54 -8.84
N GLY A 32 -9.04 -3.00 -10.02
CA GLY A 32 -7.79 -2.28 -10.24
C GLY A 32 -7.75 -0.94 -9.50
N ASP A 33 -8.84 -0.17 -9.58
CA ASP A 33 -8.95 1.14 -8.93
C ASP A 33 -8.91 1.02 -7.40
N LEU A 34 -9.54 -0.01 -6.84
CA LEU A 34 -9.49 -0.29 -5.41
C LEU A 34 -8.09 -0.72 -4.93
N ASP A 35 -7.35 -1.48 -5.75
CA ASP A 35 -5.97 -1.85 -5.40
C ASP A 35 -5.05 -0.63 -5.44
N LEU A 36 -5.20 0.25 -6.43
CA LEU A 36 -4.45 1.49 -6.51
C LEU A 36 -4.76 2.43 -5.33
N ALA A 37 -6.05 2.65 -5.04
CA ALA A 37 -6.48 3.50 -3.93
C ALA A 37 -5.95 2.97 -2.59
N ARG A 38 -5.94 1.64 -2.41
CA ARG A 38 -5.38 1.00 -1.22
C ARG A 38 -3.87 1.20 -1.11
N ARG A 39 -3.14 1.14 -2.23
CA ARG A 39 -1.69 1.41 -2.26
C ARG A 39 -1.40 2.84 -1.83
N GLN A 40 -2.11 3.80 -2.42
CA GLN A 40 -1.97 5.22 -2.10
C GLN A 40 -2.33 5.50 -0.63
N TYR A 41 -3.37 4.85 -0.10
CA TYR A 41 -3.72 4.96 1.30
C TYR A 41 -2.58 4.49 2.22
N PHE A 42 -2.03 3.29 1.99
CA PHE A 42 -0.95 2.79 2.83
C PHE A 42 0.35 3.58 2.66
N GLU A 43 0.64 4.05 1.46
CA GLU A 43 1.77 4.95 1.20
C GLU A 43 1.63 6.25 1.98
N ALA A 44 0.44 6.87 1.98
CA ALA A 44 0.17 8.08 2.75
C ALA A 44 0.30 7.85 4.26
N VAL A 45 -0.22 6.73 4.78
CA VAL A 45 -0.07 6.38 6.20
C VAL A 45 1.41 6.15 6.55
N ALA A 46 2.16 5.42 5.71
CA ALA A 46 3.59 5.20 5.91
C ALA A 46 4.36 6.53 5.92
N LEU A 47 4.10 7.42 4.96
CA LEU A 47 4.69 8.76 4.92
C LEU A 47 4.37 9.56 6.17
N GLN A 48 3.12 9.57 6.63
CA GLN A 48 2.73 10.30 7.84
C GLN A 48 3.49 9.82 9.07
N LEU A 49 3.65 8.50 9.24
CA LEU A 49 4.42 7.93 10.34
C LEU A 49 5.91 8.24 10.24
N ILE A 50 6.48 8.06 9.04
CA ILE A 50 7.89 8.39 8.78
C ILE A 50 8.13 9.87 9.09
N ASP A 51 7.21 10.74 8.72
CA ASP A 51 7.31 12.18 8.96
C ASP A 51 7.26 12.52 10.44
N GLY A 52 6.30 11.96 11.18
CA GLY A 52 6.21 12.15 12.63
C GLY A 52 7.45 11.67 13.38
N GLU A 53 7.96 10.49 13.03
CA GLU A 53 9.21 9.97 13.61
C GLU A 53 10.43 10.80 13.23
N MET A 54 10.47 11.30 11.99
CA MET A 54 11.56 12.16 11.55
C MET A 54 11.62 13.47 12.35
N ASP A 55 10.47 14.07 12.63
CA ASP A 55 10.40 15.29 13.46
C ASP A 55 10.90 15.03 14.89
N VAL A 56 10.56 13.88 15.47
CA VAL A 56 11.07 13.44 16.78
C VAL A 56 12.59 13.25 16.75
N LEU A 57 13.13 12.60 15.72
CA LEU A 57 14.57 12.41 15.55
C LEU A 57 15.31 13.74 15.38
N LEU A 58 14.76 14.66 14.59
CA LEU A 58 15.30 16.00 14.38
C LEU A 58 15.23 16.87 15.64
N ALA A 59 14.21 16.70 16.48
CA ALA A 59 14.07 17.40 17.77
C ALA A 59 15.14 17.01 18.81
N GLY A 60 15.96 15.99 18.54
CA GLY A 60 17.14 15.66 19.35
C GLY A 60 17.27 14.18 19.69
N GLU A 61 16.24 13.37 19.42
CA GLU A 61 16.26 11.92 19.65
C GLU A 61 17.29 11.20 18.76
N ARG A 62 17.75 11.83 17.67
CA ARG A 62 18.86 11.30 16.84
C ARG A 62 20.10 10.92 17.66
N ARG A 63 20.37 11.63 18.77
CA ARG A 63 21.56 11.40 19.61
C ARG A 63 21.57 10.03 20.28
N LYS A 64 20.42 9.35 20.34
CA LYS A 64 20.28 7.99 20.87
C LYS A 64 20.80 6.91 19.91
N TYR A 65 20.94 7.26 18.62
CA TYR A 65 21.32 6.32 17.57
C TYR A 65 22.75 6.58 17.12
N THR A 66 23.56 5.53 17.08
CA THR A 66 24.90 5.57 16.48
C THR A 66 24.79 5.56 14.95
N PRO A 67 25.80 6.05 14.22
CA PRO A 67 25.84 5.88 12.77
C PRO A 67 25.68 4.41 12.37
N GLY A 68 24.84 4.13 11.38
CA GLY A 68 24.47 2.78 10.94
C GLY A 68 22.97 2.58 10.70
N GLU A 69 22.59 1.34 10.42
CA GLU A 69 21.19 0.94 10.27
C GLU A 69 20.61 0.45 11.61
N HIS A 70 19.42 0.95 11.96
CA HIS A 70 18.69 0.59 13.16
C HIS A 70 17.25 0.25 12.81
N GLN A 71 16.75 -0.85 13.35
CA GLN A 71 15.33 -1.13 13.31
C GLN A 71 14.64 -0.32 14.40
N ILE A 72 13.66 0.49 14.02
CA ILE A 72 12.87 1.28 14.96
C ILE A 72 11.42 0.84 14.93
N LYS A 73 10.70 1.07 16.02
CA LYS A 73 9.25 0.90 16.08
C LYS A 73 8.64 2.28 16.28
N PRO A 74 7.96 2.83 15.26
CA PRO A 74 7.28 4.11 15.40
C PRO A 74 6.24 4.06 16.51
N VAL A 75 6.07 5.18 17.19
CA VAL A 75 5.07 5.37 18.23
C VAL A 75 3.86 6.08 17.61
N GLY A 76 2.76 5.35 17.43
CA GLY A 76 1.51 5.94 16.94
C GLY A 76 0.43 4.93 16.64
N GLU A 77 -0.83 5.35 16.75
CA GLU A 77 -1.99 4.49 16.45
C GLU A 77 -2.04 4.07 14.97
N ALA A 78 -1.52 4.92 14.08
CA ALA A 78 -1.48 4.68 12.65
C ALA A 78 -0.64 3.45 12.24
N VAL A 79 0.25 2.94 13.11
CA VAL A 79 0.96 1.67 12.88
C VAL A 79 -0.01 0.52 12.67
N GLN A 80 -1.15 0.52 13.36
CA GLN A 80 -2.19 -0.51 13.25
C GLN A 80 -2.86 -0.53 11.87
N ASN A 81 -2.79 0.59 11.14
CA ASN A 81 -3.37 0.73 9.81
C ASN A 81 -2.39 0.35 8.69
N LEU A 82 -1.12 0.09 9.01
CA LEU A 82 -0.14 -0.39 8.05
C LEU A 82 -0.11 -1.91 8.00
N PRO A 83 0.10 -2.49 6.81
CA PRO A 83 0.41 -3.91 6.72
C PRO A 83 1.75 -4.21 7.40
N GLU A 84 1.94 -5.47 7.80
CA GLU A 84 3.18 -5.91 8.46
C GLU A 84 4.43 -5.51 7.66
N GLY A 85 5.37 -4.89 8.35
CA GLY A 85 6.62 -4.38 7.79
C GLY A 85 7.56 -3.87 8.86
N GLU A 86 8.78 -3.55 8.45
CA GLU A 86 9.84 -3.06 9.33
C GLU A 86 10.14 -1.60 9.01
N PHE A 87 10.40 -0.80 10.06
CA PHE A 87 10.93 0.55 9.90
C PHE A 87 12.44 0.51 10.12
N VAL A 88 13.18 0.95 9.12
CA VAL A 88 14.64 0.96 9.10
C VAL A 88 15.11 2.41 9.07
N LEU A 89 15.79 2.81 10.14
CA LEU A 89 16.47 4.08 10.28
C LEU A 89 17.93 3.92 9.89
N THR A 90 18.38 4.62 8.86
CA THR A 90 19.79 4.70 8.49
C THR A 90 20.32 6.08 8.89
N VAL A 91 21.26 6.09 9.83
CA VAL A 91 21.93 7.30 10.34
C VAL A 91 23.31 7.42 9.69
N HIS A 92 23.54 8.48 8.93
CA HIS A 92 24.84 8.89 8.41
C HIS A 92 25.22 10.28 8.97
N ASP A 93 26.48 10.65 8.83
CA ASP A 93 27.04 11.90 9.41
C ASP A 93 26.27 13.16 9.01
N GLN A 94 25.79 13.24 7.76
CA GLN A 94 25.06 14.40 7.22
C GLN A 94 23.67 14.04 6.67
N LYS A 95 23.22 12.79 6.86
CA LYS A 95 22.01 12.29 6.21
C LYS A 95 21.27 11.33 7.14
N LEU A 96 19.98 11.54 7.27
CA LEU A 96 19.08 10.67 8.01
C LEU A 96 18.06 10.09 7.02
N THR A 97 17.95 8.77 6.97
CA THR A 97 16.97 8.10 6.11
C THR A 97 16.10 7.21 6.97
N LEU A 98 14.78 7.35 6.87
CA LEU A 98 13.83 6.44 7.50
C LEU A 98 12.97 5.81 6.42
N ALA A 99 12.98 4.49 6.37
CA ALA A 99 12.25 3.70 5.40
C ALA A 99 11.32 2.72 6.09
N TRP A 100 10.10 2.61 5.58
CA TRP A 100 9.21 1.52 5.86
C TRP A 100 9.30 0.47 4.74
N VAL A 101 9.55 -0.78 5.15
CA VAL A 101 9.72 -1.92 4.26
C VAL A 101 8.65 -2.96 4.60
N PRO A 102 7.61 -3.13 3.76
CA PRO A 102 6.60 -4.16 3.99
C PRO A 102 7.20 -5.55 3.82
N THR A 103 6.77 -6.50 4.66
CA THR A 103 7.18 -7.92 4.58
C THR A 103 6.87 -8.50 3.20
N LYS A 104 5.76 -8.08 2.61
CA LYS A 104 5.36 -8.42 1.23
C LYS A 104 5.67 -7.27 0.27
N ARG A 105 6.96 -7.11 -0.07
CA ARG A 105 7.45 -6.06 -0.99
C ARG A 105 6.72 -6.03 -2.35
N ALA A 106 6.32 -7.19 -2.87
CA ALA A 106 5.67 -7.33 -4.18
C ALA A 106 4.32 -6.59 -4.30
N LYS A 107 3.66 -6.24 -3.19
CA LYS A 107 2.36 -5.55 -3.22
C LYS A 107 2.42 -4.06 -2.90
N TRP A 108 3.33 -3.61 -2.05
CA TRP A 108 3.21 -2.28 -1.40
C TRP A 108 4.44 -1.37 -1.56
N GLY A 109 5.53 -1.84 -2.20
CA GLY A 109 6.73 -1.01 -2.43
C GLY A 109 7.46 -0.61 -1.13
N ARG A 110 8.65 -0.01 -1.26
CA ARG A 110 9.37 0.59 -0.13
C ARG A 110 9.02 2.08 -0.08
N VAL A 111 8.61 2.57 1.08
CA VAL A 111 8.34 4.00 1.30
C VAL A 111 9.47 4.55 2.14
N GLU A 112 10.14 5.60 1.69
CA GLU A 112 11.28 6.17 2.41
C GLU A 112 11.29 7.69 2.37
N ARG A 113 11.82 8.29 3.43
CA ARG A 113 12.11 9.72 3.50
C ARG A 113 13.56 9.93 3.90
N VAL A 114 14.15 10.93 3.28
CA VAL A 114 15.54 11.33 3.43
C VAL A 114 15.59 12.78 3.88
N VAL A 115 16.40 13.06 4.90
CA VAL A 115 16.67 14.42 5.38
C VAL A 115 18.18 14.64 5.44
N GLU A 116 18.64 15.73 4.84
CA GLU A 116 20.03 16.21 4.99
C GLU A 116 20.14 17.08 6.24
N LEU A 117 21.13 16.78 7.08
CA LEU A 117 21.41 17.52 8.30
C LEU A 117 22.39 18.66 7.96
N LYS A 118 21.97 19.90 8.18
CA LYS A 118 22.80 21.11 8.05
C LYS A 118 23.73 21.32 9.25
#